data_AF-A0A923U3F1-F1
#
_entry.id   AF-A0A923U3F1-F1
#
_cell.length_a   1.000
_cell.length_b   1.000
_cell.length_c   1.000
_cell.angle_alpha   90.00
_cell.angle_beta   90.00
_cell.angle_gamma   90.00
#
_symmetry.space_group_name_H-M   'P 1'
#
loop_
_entity.id
_entity.type
_entity.pdbx_description
1 polymer ?
#
loop_
_entity_poly.entity_id
_entity_poly.type
_entity_poly.pdbx_seq_one_letter_code
_entity_poly.pdbx_strand_id
1 'polypeptide(L)'
;IYLQEKQDPAGAMQWFEKIQETQSLSEAEQDFLPGWIAGAQDWIKAGKFPKEVKSEQDLFELGTKYYQSGLKKQKFPMDQAGAADFSIASSYFMPFLVRFDRSPNVGEVLFMMGDMRRRFWTDTEYWSKNYYLTEAIRRFAGTPLAIKSYAVLEEDVHFGYSGSGGDSTPDSWKVMLGELKKISEMKLDPTMSPEIPAKKTVQP
;
A
#
# COMPACT_ATOMS: atom_id res chain seq x y z
N ILE A 1 3.08 4.55 14.95
CA ILE A 1 2.56 5.75 15.67
C ILE A 1 3.21 7.06 15.19
N TYR A 2 4.51 7.33 15.41
CA TYR A 2 5.07 8.65 15.05
C TYR A 2 5.12 8.95 13.54
N LEU A 3 5.62 8.03 12.70
CA LEU A 3 5.64 8.24 11.25
C LEU A 3 4.25 8.12 10.61
N GLN A 4 3.41 7.21 11.10
CA GLN A 4 2.08 6.95 10.54
C GLN A 4 1.02 7.98 10.95
N GLU A 5 0.96 8.36 12.23
CA GLU A 5 -0.12 9.20 12.76
C GLU A 5 0.29 10.66 12.88
N LYS A 6 1.47 10.92 13.47
CA LYS A 6 1.93 12.30 13.69
C LYS A 6 2.56 12.91 12.44
N GLN A 7 3.06 12.08 11.53
CA GLN A 7 3.86 12.50 10.36
C GLN A 7 5.05 13.37 10.79
N ASP A 8 5.66 13.00 11.91
CA ASP A 8 6.78 13.71 12.53
C ASP A 8 8.01 12.79 12.56
N PRO A 9 8.84 12.82 11.50
CA PRO A 9 10.01 11.96 11.44
C PRO A 9 11.11 12.35 12.43
N ALA A 10 11.22 13.63 12.82
CA ALA A 10 12.18 14.05 13.83
C ALA A 10 11.80 13.47 15.20
N GLY A 11 10.53 13.59 15.58
CA GLY A 11 10.01 12.97 16.80
C GLY A 11 10.07 11.43 16.75
N ALA A 12 9.84 10.82 15.58
CA ALA A 12 10.01 9.38 15.41
C ALA A 12 11.45 8.94 15.67
N MET A 13 12.45 9.64 15.10
CA MET A 13 13.87 9.33 15.33
C MET A 13 14.23 9.41 16.80
N GLN A 14 13.90 10.51 17.47
CA GLN A 14 14.19 10.67 18.90
C GLN A 14 13.56 9.57 19.75
N TRP A 15 12.34 9.16 19.39
CA TRP A 15 11.66 8.07 20.08
C TRP A 15 12.34 6.71 19.84
N PHE A 16 12.72 6.40 18.61
CA PHE A 16 13.42 5.16 18.27
C PHE A 16 14.82 5.09 18.92
N GLU A 17 15.58 6.20 18.92
CA GLU A 17 16.88 6.30 19.58
C GLU A 17 16.76 6.05 21.09
N LYS A 18 15.78 6.67 21.75
CA LYS A 18 15.50 6.44 23.17
C LYS A 18 15.14 4.98 23.47
N ILE A 19 14.36 4.36 22.59
CA ILE A 19 13.95 2.96 22.74
C ILE A 19 15.13 2.01 22.54
N GLN A 20 16.03 2.31 21.60
CA GLN A 20 17.24 1.53 21.36
C GLN A 20 18.15 1.46 22.60
N GLU A 21 18.18 2.53 23.41
CA GLU A 21 18.94 2.59 24.66
C GLU A 21 18.29 1.77 25.80
N THR A 22 17.05 1.32 25.64
CA THR A 22 16.31 0.58 26.66
C THR A 22 16.52 -0.92 26.46
N GLN A 23 17.13 -1.63 27.42
CA GLN A 23 17.45 -3.08 27.34
C GLN A 23 16.24 -4.04 27.25
N SER A 24 15.02 -3.53 27.11
CA SER A 24 13.80 -4.33 27.14
C SER A 24 13.35 -4.89 25.78
N LEU A 25 14.05 -4.57 24.70
CA LEU A 25 13.68 -5.02 23.36
C LEU A 25 14.18 -6.42 23.07
N SER A 26 13.33 -7.24 22.46
CA SER A 26 13.72 -8.50 21.84
C SER A 26 14.68 -8.27 20.66
N GLU A 27 15.46 -9.29 20.30
CA GLU A 27 16.38 -9.25 19.15
C GLU A 27 15.66 -8.87 17.85
N ALA A 28 14.46 -9.44 17.63
CA ALA A 28 13.62 -9.10 16.49
C ALA A 28 13.25 -7.60 16.47
N GLU A 29 12.90 -7.01 17.62
CA GLU A 29 12.59 -5.57 17.70
C GLU A 29 13.82 -4.70 17.44
N GLN A 30 14.99 -5.11 17.93
CA GLN A 30 16.25 -4.41 17.70
C GLN A 30 16.63 -4.39 16.22
N ASP A 31 16.37 -5.46 15.48
CA ASP A 31 16.65 -5.56 14.04
C ASP A 31 15.79 -4.60 13.20
N PHE A 32 14.62 -4.19 13.67
CA PHE A 32 13.75 -3.27 12.95
C PHE A 32 14.14 -1.80 13.11
N LEU A 33 14.69 -1.41 14.26
CA LEU A 33 14.94 0.01 14.59
C LEU A 33 15.84 0.73 13.57
N PRO A 34 16.96 0.16 13.09
CA PRO A 34 17.83 0.86 12.13
C PRO A 34 17.11 1.21 10.83
N GLY A 35 16.22 0.33 10.35
CA GLY A 35 15.43 0.58 9.14
C GLY A 35 14.46 1.74 9.30
N TRP A 36 13.81 1.84 10.46
CA TRP A 36 12.92 2.95 10.79
C TRP A 36 13.65 4.28 10.97
N ILE A 37 14.80 4.28 11.65
CA ILE A 37 15.64 5.47 11.81
C ILE A 37 16.13 5.96 10.45
N ALA A 38 16.66 5.06 9.60
CA ALA A 38 17.10 5.41 8.25
C ALA A 38 15.96 5.97 7.38
N GLY A 39 14.78 5.34 7.43
CA GLY A 39 13.61 5.84 6.70
C GLY A 39 13.17 7.23 7.15
N ALA A 40 13.16 7.50 8.46
CA ALA A 40 12.84 8.82 9.00
C ALA A 40 13.88 9.87 8.58
N GLN A 41 15.17 9.54 8.62
CA GLN A 41 16.25 10.40 8.13
C GLN A 41 16.09 10.73 6.63
N ASP A 42 15.79 9.73 5.81
CA ASP A 42 15.57 9.93 4.38
C ASP A 42 14.34 10.78 4.08
N TRP A 43 13.29 10.67 4.91
CA TRP A 43 12.10 11.53 4.81
C TRP A 43 12.41 12.99 5.16
N ILE A 44 13.16 13.22 6.24
CA ILE A 44 13.61 14.57 6.62
C ILE A 44 14.45 15.20 5.51
N LYS A 45 15.40 14.45 4.95
CA LYS A 45 16.25 14.93 3.84
C LYS A 45 15.45 15.29 2.58
N ALA A 46 14.34 14.60 2.33
CA ALA A 46 13.48 14.90 1.18
C ALA A 46 12.75 16.25 1.32
N GLY A 47 12.49 16.71 2.55
CA GLY A 47 12.03 18.07 2.85
C GLY A 47 10.62 18.45 2.35
N LYS A 48 9.84 17.51 1.81
CA LYS A 48 8.46 17.73 1.36
C LYS A 48 7.51 16.84 2.14
N PHE A 49 6.86 17.36 3.18
CA PHE A 49 5.93 16.54 3.97
C PHE A 49 4.55 16.43 3.28
N PRO A 50 3.80 15.33 3.44
CA PRO A 50 2.53 15.12 2.73
C PRO A 50 1.49 16.24 2.93
N LYS A 51 1.50 16.91 4.09
CA LYS A 51 0.63 18.05 4.39
C LYS A 51 0.95 19.29 3.53
N GLU A 52 2.20 19.43 3.12
CA GLU A 52 2.70 20.57 2.35
C GLU A 52 2.55 20.33 0.84
N VAL A 53 2.50 19.06 0.42
CA VAL A 53 2.34 18.69 -0.99
C VAL A 53 0.87 18.81 -1.40
N LYS A 54 0.61 19.74 -2.33
CA LYS A 54 -0.73 20.01 -2.88
C LYS A 54 -0.94 19.45 -4.28
N SER A 55 0.15 19.21 -5.02
CA SER A 55 0.12 18.72 -6.40
C SER A 55 -0.25 17.24 -6.45
N GLU A 56 -1.19 16.88 -7.32
CA GLU A 56 -1.56 15.48 -7.64
C GLU A 56 -0.31 14.69 -8.06
N GLN A 57 0.47 15.25 -8.98
CA GLN A 57 1.66 14.62 -9.54
C GLN A 57 2.74 14.41 -8.47
N ASP A 58 3.00 15.43 -7.63
CA ASP A 58 4.03 15.31 -6.58
C ASP A 58 3.65 14.25 -5.54
N LEU A 59 2.38 14.16 -5.12
CA LEU A 59 1.93 13.11 -4.20
C LEU A 59 2.10 11.72 -4.81
N PHE A 60 1.73 11.56 -6.08
CA PHE A 60 1.87 10.30 -6.79
C PHE A 60 3.34 9.88 -6.95
N GLU A 61 4.20 10.80 -7.40
CA GLU A 61 5.62 10.53 -7.63
C GLU A 61 6.37 10.24 -6.33
N LEU A 62 6.12 11.01 -5.27
CA LEU A 62 6.74 10.78 -3.96
C LEU A 62 6.27 9.46 -3.36
N GLY A 63 4.97 9.18 -3.38
CA GLY A 63 4.42 7.91 -2.91
C GLY A 63 5.02 6.72 -3.67
N THR A 64 5.08 6.82 -5.00
CA THR A 64 5.66 5.77 -5.87
C THR A 64 7.15 5.59 -5.60
N LYS A 65 7.91 6.67 -5.44
CA LYS A 65 9.35 6.62 -5.11
C LYS A 65 9.59 5.81 -3.83
N TYR A 66 8.85 6.10 -2.76
CA TYR A 66 9.01 5.39 -1.49
C TYR A 66 8.47 3.96 -1.57
N TYR A 67 7.38 3.70 -2.27
CA TYR A 67 6.89 2.34 -2.51
C TYR A 67 7.97 1.48 -3.20
N GLN A 68 8.58 2.00 -4.27
CA GLN A 68 9.67 1.31 -4.98
C GLN A 68 10.92 1.14 -4.11
N SER A 69 11.24 2.11 -3.23
CA SER A 69 12.31 1.96 -2.26
C SER A 69 12.05 0.82 -1.28
N GLY A 70 10.83 0.72 -0.75
CA GLY A 70 10.42 -0.36 0.14
C GLY A 70 10.51 -1.73 -0.52
N LEU A 71 10.07 -1.85 -1.78
CA LEU A 71 10.21 -3.08 -2.57
C LEU A 71 11.67 -3.51 -2.76
N LYS A 72 12.59 -2.56 -2.94
CA LYS A 72 14.04 -2.86 -3.10
C LYS A 72 14.68 -3.33 -1.79
N LYS A 73 14.23 -2.81 -0.65
CA LYS A 73 14.74 -3.18 0.67
C LYS A 73 14.19 -4.53 1.13
N GLN A 74 12.94 -4.83 0.80
CA GLN A 74 12.28 -6.07 1.19
C GLN A 74 12.76 -7.25 0.34
N LYS A 75 13.53 -8.17 0.93
CA LYS A 75 14.05 -9.35 0.22
C LYS A 75 13.05 -10.50 0.16
N PHE A 76 12.23 -10.64 1.20
CA PHE A 76 11.25 -11.70 1.33
C PHE A 76 9.89 -11.12 1.76
N PRO A 77 8.75 -11.76 1.46
CA PRO A 77 7.43 -11.22 1.80
C PRO A 77 7.23 -10.88 3.29
N MET A 78 7.87 -11.63 4.18
CA MET A 78 7.80 -11.43 5.64
C MET A 78 8.87 -10.47 6.19
N ASP A 79 9.82 -10.05 5.36
CA ASP A 79 10.88 -9.12 5.74
C ASP A 79 10.29 -7.71 5.94
N GLN A 80 10.68 -7.05 7.03
CA GLN A 80 10.21 -5.71 7.38
C GLN A 80 11.23 -4.61 7.00
N ALA A 81 12.33 -4.94 6.32
CA ALA A 81 13.34 -3.95 5.90
C ALA A 81 12.77 -2.80 5.04
N GLY A 82 11.65 -3.03 4.34
CA GLY A 82 10.92 -2.02 3.56
C GLY A 82 9.82 -1.26 4.31
N ALA A 83 9.54 -1.62 5.57
CA ALA A 83 8.39 -1.13 6.32
C ALA A 83 8.38 0.40 6.45
N ALA A 84 9.50 1.02 6.84
CA ALA A 84 9.55 2.48 6.97
C ALA A 84 9.20 3.19 5.65
N ASP A 85 9.71 2.71 4.53
CA ASP A 85 9.45 3.31 3.21
C ASP A 85 8.00 3.12 2.77
N PHE A 86 7.41 1.95 2.98
CA PHE A 86 6.00 1.72 2.69
C PHE A 86 5.11 2.62 3.58
N SER A 87 5.49 2.84 4.84
CA SER A 87 4.77 3.75 5.73
C SER A 87 4.80 5.17 5.17
N ILE A 88 5.96 5.63 4.72
CA ILE A 88 6.13 6.95 4.11
C ILE A 88 5.31 7.05 2.81
N ALA A 89 5.38 6.04 1.94
CA ALA A 89 4.59 5.98 0.71
C ALA A 89 3.09 6.13 0.98
N SER A 90 2.56 5.37 1.96
CA SER A 90 1.16 5.45 2.38
C SER A 90 0.75 6.86 2.82
N SER A 91 1.66 7.60 3.47
CA SER A 91 1.39 8.97 3.93
C SER A 91 1.19 9.97 2.78
N TYR A 92 1.76 9.71 1.59
CA TYR A 92 1.51 10.50 0.37
C TYR A 92 0.29 10.00 -0.41
N PHE A 93 0.08 8.68 -0.46
CA PHE A 93 -1.05 8.11 -1.17
C PHE A 93 -2.40 8.36 -0.49
N MET A 94 -2.46 8.43 0.84
CA MET A 94 -3.71 8.76 1.54
C MET A 94 -4.31 10.11 1.13
N PRO A 95 -3.59 11.26 1.21
CA PRO A 95 -4.13 12.52 0.72
C PRO A 95 -4.34 12.50 -0.80
N PHE A 96 -3.59 11.71 -1.58
CA PHE A 96 -3.85 11.54 -3.01
C PHE A 96 -5.24 10.95 -3.26
N LEU A 97 -5.57 9.82 -2.63
CA LEU A 97 -6.87 9.16 -2.78
C LEU A 97 -8.03 10.06 -2.32
N VAL A 98 -7.83 10.82 -1.24
CA VAL A 98 -8.86 11.72 -0.72
C VAL A 98 -9.12 12.92 -1.63
N ARG A 99 -8.08 13.50 -2.25
CA ARG A 99 -8.17 14.75 -3.02
C ARG A 99 -8.35 14.54 -4.52
N PHE A 100 -7.85 13.42 -5.05
CA PHE A 100 -7.70 13.16 -6.48
C PHE A 100 -8.29 11.80 -6.89
N ASP A 101 -9.44 11.42 -6.34
CA ASP A 101 -10.12 10.13 -6.61
C ASP A 101 -10.50 9.91 -8.09
N ARG A 102 -10.50 10.98 -8.89
CA ARG A 102 -10.75 10.94 -10.34
C ARG A 102 -9.47 10.97 -11.18
N SER A 103 -8.30 10.97 -10.55
CA SER A 103 -7.01 10.93 -11.25
C SER A 103 -6.91 9.66 -12.10
N PRO A 104 -6.30 9.71 -13.30
CA PRO A 104 -5.96 8.49 -14.04
C PRO A 104 -5.05 7.54 -13.25
N ASN A 105 -4.30 8.04 -12.26
CA ASN A 105 -3.38 7.24 -11.45
C ASN A 105 -4.04 6.60 -10.21
N VAL A 106 -5.33 6.88 -9.94
CA VAL A 106 -6.01 6.38 -8.73
C VAL A 106 -6.00 4.85 -8.65
N GLY A 107 -6.11 4.16 -9.79
CA GLY A 107 -6.04 2.70 -9.83
C GLY A 107 -4.68 2.15 -9.39
N GLU A 108 -3.58 2.76 -9.86
CA GLU A 108 -2.23 2.35 -9.45
C GLU A 108 -1.99 2.63 -7.97
N VAL A 109 -2.48 3.77 -7.46
CA VAL A 109 -2.38 4.09 -6.03
C VAL A 109 -3.17 3.12 -5.17
N LEU A 110 -4.39 2.75 -5.57
CA LEU A 110 -5.17 1.71 -4.89
C LEU A 110 -4.42 0.36 -4.89
N PHE A 111 -3.87 -0.05 -6.04
CA PHE A 111 -3.05 -1.25 -6.11
C PHE A 111 -1.86 -1.22 -5.14
N MET A 112 -1.06 -0.14 -5.16
CA MET A 112 0.12 0.00 -4.31
C MET A 112 -0.25 0.04 -2.82
N MET A 113 -1.32 0.75 -2.45
CA MET A 113 -1.83 0.76 -1.07
C MET A 113 -2.27 -0.64 -0.62
N GLY A 114 -2.90 -1.40 -1.52
CA GLY A 114 -3.31 -2.77 -1.25
C GLY A 114 -2.13 -3.73 -1.07
N ASP A 115 -1.13 -3.65 -1.95
CA ASP A 115 0.08 -4.49 -1.85
C ASP A 115 0.93 -4.14 -0.63
N MET A 116 1.06 -2.86 -0.27
CA MET A 116 1.72 -2.45 0.98
C MET A 116 1.01 -3.02 2.20
N ARG A 117 -0.33 -3.02 2.21
CA ARG A 117 -1.13 -3.51 3.34
C ARG A 117 -0.83 -4.97 3.65
N ARG A 118 -0.73 -5.81 2.62
CA ARG A 118 -0.34 -7.24 2.74
C ARG A 118 1.02 -7.42 3.42
N ARG A 119 1.98 -6.53 3.14
CA ARG A 119 3.36 -6.62 3.65
C ARG A 119 3.47 -6.17 5.11
N PHE A 120 2.55 -5.33 5.56
CA PHE A 120 2.57 -4.73 6.91
C PHE A 120 1.75 -5.49 7.95
N TRP A 121 0.59 -6.01 7.56
CA TRP A 121 -0.34 -6.62 8.52
C TRP A 121 -0.28 -8.14 8.44
N THR A 122 0.35 -8.73 9.45
CA THR A 122 0.33 -10.18 9.68
C THR A 122 -0.94 -10.65 10.39
N ASP A 123 -1.83 -9.73 10.76
CA ASP A 123 -3.03 -10.05 11.50
C ASP A 123 -4.11 -10.62 10.57
N THR A 124 -4.50 -11.85 10.87
CA THR A 124 -5.39 -12.67 10.06
C THR A 124 -6.82 -12.14 10.04
N GLU A 125 -7.23 -11.40 11.07
CA GLU A 125 -8.55 -10.74 11.12
C GLU A 125 -8.70 -9.67 10.03
N TYR A 126 -7.59 -9.07 9.60
CA TYR A 126 -7.57 -7.97 8.63
C TYR A 126 -7.44 -8.40 7.17
N TRP A 127 -7.00 -9.63 6.89
CA TRP A 127 -6.96 -10.18 5.52
C TRP A 127 -8.32 -10.13 4.83
N SER A 128 -9.38 -10.11 5.64
CA SER A 128 -10.75 -10.10 5.17
C SER A 128 -11.17 -8.84 4.38
N LYS A 129 -10.42 -7.74 4.45
CA LYS A 129 -10.84 -6.47 3.84
C LYS A 129 -9.65 -5.67 3.32
N ASN A 130 -8.86 -6.25 2.42
CA ASN A 130 -7.97 -5.44 1.58
C ASN A 130 -8.80 -4.57 0.61
N TYR A 131 -9.40 -3.52 1.18
CA TYR A 131 -10.32 -2.60 0.53
C TYR A 131 -9.70 -2.00 -0.73
N TYR A 132 -8.41 -1.67 -0.69
CA TYR A 132 -7.74 -1.04 -1.81
C TYR A 132 -7.65 -1.96 -3.03
N LEU A 133 -7.30 -3.24 -2.87
CA LEU A 133 -7.29 -4.20 -3.99
C LEU A 133 -8.71 -4.47 -4.51
N THR A 134 -9.67 -4.63 -3.61
CA THR A 134 -11.08 -4.85 -4.02
C THR A 134 -11.66 -3.66 -4.78
N GLU A 135 -11.36 -2.43 -4.37
CA GLU A 135 -11.72 -1.22 -5.12
C GLU A 135 -10.98 -1.11 -6.45
N ALA A 136 -9.69 -1.42 -6.50
CA ALA A 136 -8.94 -1.44 -7.76
C ALA A 136 -9.54 -2.42 -8.76
N ILE A 137 -9.96 -3.61 -8.32
CA ILE A 137 -10.65 -4.60 -9.17
C ILE A 137 -11.98 -4.05 -9.68
N ARG A 138 -12.81 -3.50 -8.80
CA ARG A 138 -14.17 -3.03 -9.14
C ARG A 138 -14.15 -1.81 -10.07
N ARG A 139 -13.31 -0.82 -9.78
CA ARG A 139 -13.26 0.45 -10.53
C ARG A 139 -12.60 0.31 -11.89
N PHE A 140 -11.70 -0.66 -12.03
CA PHE A 140 -10.90 -0.88 -13.24
C PHE A 140 -11.18 -2.26 -13.85
N ALA A 141 -12.43 -2.74 -13.75
CA ALA A 141 -12.86 -4.04 -14.24
C ALA A 141 -12.38 -4.32 -15.67
N GLY A 142 -11.93 -5.55 -15.94
CA GLY A 142 -11.45 -5.95 -17.26
C GLY A 142 -10.09 -5.38 -17.70
N THR A 143 -9.43 -4.56 -16.88
CA THR A 143 -8.11 -4.00 -17.20
C THR A 143 -6.97 -4.89 -16.71
N PRO A 144 -5.75 -4.76 -17.28
CA PRO A 144 -4.57 -5.43 -16.73
C PRO A 144 -4.32 -5.13 -15.25
N LEU A 145 -4.69 -3.92 -14.79
CA LEU A 145 -4.57 -3.51 -13.39
C LEU A 145 -5.54 -4.28 -12.48
N ALA A 146 -6.79 -4.51 -12.91
CA ALA A 146 -7.74 -5.31 -12.12
C ALA A 146 -7.31 -6.77 -12.05
N ILE A 147 -6.81 -7.35 -13.14
CA ILE A 147 -6.26 -8.72 -13.15
C ILE A 147 -5.07 -8.82 -12.19
N LYS A 148 -4.14 -7.86 -12.25
CA LYS A 148 -2.99 -7.80 -11.32
C LYS A 148 -3.43 -7.65 -9.87
N SER A 149 -4.39 -6.77 -9.60
CA SER A 149 -4.95 -6.55 -8.26
C SER A 149 -5.64 -7.80 -7.71
N TYR A 150 -6.38 -8.52 -8.57
CA TYR A 150 -7.01 -9.79 -8.23
C TYR A 150 -5.98 -10.86 -7.87
N ALA A 151 -4.94 -11.03 -8.69
CA ALA A 151 -3.90 -12.02 -8.43
C ALA A 151 -3.21 -11.79 -7.07
N VAL A 152 -2.91 -10.54 -6.72
CA VAL A 152 -2.32 -10.21 -5.42
C VAL A 152 -3.30 -10.47 -4.27
N LEU A 153 -4.59 -10.16 -4.45
CA LEU A 153 -5.61 -10.41 -3.43
C LEU A 153 -5.84 -11.91 -3.21
N GLU A 154 -5.90 -12.69 -4.29
CA GLU A 154 -6.05 -14.14 -4.25
C GLU A 154 -4.86 -14.79 -3.53
N GLU A 155 -3.63 -14.40 -3.87
CA GLU A 155 -2.42 -14.85 -3.18
C GLU A 155 -2.47 -14.53 -1.69
N ASP A 156 -2.84 -13.30 -1.32
CA ASP A 156 -2.92 -12.84 0.07
C ASP A 156 -3.93 -13.67 0.90
N VAL A 157 -5.14 -13.89 0.36
CA VAL A 157 -6.18 -14.69 1.01
C VAL A 157 -5.74 -16.14 1.17
N HIS A 158 -5.20 -16.77 0.12
CA HIS A 158 -4.75 -18.15 0.20
C HIS A 158 -3.57 -18.31 1.14
N PHE A 159 -2.59 -17.41 1.10
CA PHE A 159 -1.45 -17.42 2.02
C PHE A 159 -1.93 -17.44 3.46
N GLY A 160 -2.97 -16.67 3.76
CA GLY A 160 -3.50 -16.60 5.10
C GLY A 160 -4.19 -17.87 5.62
N TYR A 161 -4.79 -18.65 4.74
CA TYR A 161 -5.50 -19.89 5.10
C TYR A 161 -4.74 -21.16 4.71
N SER A 162 -3.51 -21.04 4.23
CA SER A 162 -2.66 -22.16 3.84
C SER A 162 -1.60 -22.48 4.90
N GLY A 163 -1.30 -23.75 5.08
CA GLY A 163 -0.25 -24.22 5.98
C GLY A 163 0.17 -25.66 5.69
N SER A 164 0.84 -26.30 6.65
CA SER A 164 1.30 -27.69 6.52
C SER A 164 0.15 -28.69 6.35
N GLY A 165 -1.06 -28.35 6.79
CA GLY A 165 -2.28 -29.14 6.61
C GLY A 165 -2.99 -28.93 5.26
N GLY A 166 -2.46 -28.08 4.38
CA GLY A 166 -3.10 -27.68 3.12
C GLY A 166 -3.80 -26.32 3.20
N ASP A 167 -4.71 -26.07 2.26
CA ASP A 167 -5.49 -24.83 2.16
C ASP A 167 -6.87 -25.03 2.81
N SER A 168 -7.15 -24.23 3.84
CA SER A 168 -8.40 -24.22 4.60
C SER A 168 -9.21 -22.94 4.38
N THR A 169 -9.09 -22.31 3.22
CA THR A 169 -9.82 -21.08 2.87
C THR A 169 -11.33 -21.26 3.05
N PRO A 170 -12.01 -20.45 3.90
CA PRO A 170 -13.45 -20.54 4.10
C PRO A 170 -14.25 -20.31 2.81
N ASP A 171 -15.41 -20.96 2.67
CA ASP A 171 -16.21 -20.90 1.44
C ASP A 171 -16.72 -19.48 1.12
N SER A 172 -16.96 -18.65 2.14
CA SER A 172 -17.30 -17.23 1.93
C SER A 172 -16.20 -16.47 1.19
N TRP A 173 -14.92 -16.78 1.45
CA TRP A 173 -13.79 -16.21 0.72
C TRP A 173 -13.73 -16.72 -0.71
N LYS A 174 -13.93 -18.03 -0.92
CA LYS A 174 -13.96 -18.60 -2.27
C LYS A 174 -15.04 -17.98 -3.14
N VAL A 175 -16.23 -17.75 -2.58
CA VAL A 175 -17.33 -17.06 -3.28
C VAL A 175 -16.92 -15.63 -3.65
N MET A 176 -16.41 -14.86 -2.69
CA MET A 176 -15.98 -13.48 -2.91
C MET A 176 -14.85 -13.38 -3.96
N LEU A 177 -13.83 -14.25 -3.87
CA LEU A 177 -12.77 -14.33 -4.87
C LEU A 177 -13.33 -14.70 -6.25
N GLY A 178 -14.23 -15.68 -6.32
CA GLY A 178 -14.88 -16.06 -7.57
C GLY A 178 -15.68 -14.92 -8.22
N GLU A 179 -16.33 -14.07 -7.43
CA GLU A 179 -17.01 -12.86 -7.94
C GLU A 179 -16.03 -11.80 -8.43
N LEU A 180 -14.99 -11.51 -7.66
CA LEU A 180 -13.96 -10.53 -8.05
C LEU A 180 -13.17 -10.98 -9.27
N LYS A 181 -12.93 -12.28 -9.44
CA LYS A 181 -12.29 -12.84 -10.63
C LYS A 181 -13.08 -12.55 -11.90
N LYS A 182 -14.40 -12.76 -11.84
CA LYS A 182 -15.29 -12.44 -12.96
C LYS A 182 -15.24 -10.96 -13.32
N ILE A 183 -15.14 -10.08 -12.32
CA ILE A 183 -15.03 -8.63 -12.52
C ILE A 183 -13.66 -8.27 -13.13
N SER A 184 -12.58 -8.85 -12.62
CA SER A 184 -11.22 -8.55 -13.11
C SER A 184 -11.01 -9.02 -14.55
N GLU A 185 -11.61 -10.15 -14.93
CA GLU A 185 -11.50 -10.76 -16.27
C GLU A 185 -12.64 -10.33 -17.23
N MET A 186 -13.56 -9.47 -16.79
CA MET A 186 -14.69 -9.03 -17.60
C MET A 186 -14.17 -8.37 -18.88
N LYS A 187 -14.54 -8.90 -20.04
CA LYS A 187 -14.21 -8.23 -21.31
C LYS A 187 -14.99 -6.92 -21.35
N LEU A 188 -14.28 -5.80 -21.30
CA LEU A 188 -14.89 -4.50 -21.54
C LEU A 188 -15.46 -4.51 -22.95
N ASP A 189 -16.77 -4.25 -23.07
CA ASP A 189 -17.36 -3.92 -24.35
C ASP A 189 -16.64 -2.66 -24.85
N PRO A 190 -16.00 -2.68 -26.04
CA PRO A 190 -15.32 -1.52 -26.58
C PRO A 190 -16.24 -0.29 -26.73
N THR A 191 -17.56 -0.45 -26.69
CA THR A 191 -18.50 0.68 -26.66
C THR A 191 -18.72 1.28 -25.27
N MET A 192 -18.24 0.62 -24.21
CA MET A 192 -18.38 1.02 -22.80
C MET A 192 -17.05 1.47 -22.18
N SER A 193 -16.09 1.96 -22.99
CA SER A 193 -14.88 2.57 -22.45
C SER A 193 -15.27 3.56 -21.35
N PRO A 194 -14.78 3.38 -20.10
CA PRO A 194 -15.09 4.31 -19.04
C PRO A 194 -14.66 5.69 -19.53
N GLU A 195 -15.60 6.62 -19.59
CA GLU A 195 -15.28 8.02 -19.81
C GLU A 195 -14.37 8.44 -18.64
N ILE A 196 -13.06 8.28 -18.82
CA ILE A 196 -12.09 8.97 -18.00
C ILE A 196 -12.39 10.44 -18.33
N PRO A 197 -12.93 11.22 -17.37
CA PRO A 197 -13.35 12.57 -17.66
C PRO A 197 -12.12 13.29 -18.23
N ALA A 198 -12.22 13.68 -19.50
CA ALA A 198 -11.13 14.34 -20.21
C ALA A 198 -10.59 15.45 -19.32
N LYS A 199 -9.26 15.49 -19.13
CA LYS A 199 -8.59 16.54 -18.33
C LYS A 199 -9.17 17.88 -18.74
N LYS A 200 -10.03 18.47 -17.88
CA LYS A 200 -10.44 19.86 -18.06
C LYS A 200 -9.15 20.66 -17.99
N THR A 201 -8.74 21.20 -19.13
CA THR A 201 -7.60 22.09 -19.24
C THR A 201 -7.93 23.28 -18.36
N VAL A 202 -7.33 23.33 -17.17
CA VAL A 202 -7.39 24.53 -16.33
C VAL A 202 -6.55 25.55 -17.09
N GLN A 203 -7.21 26.53 -17.72
CA GLN A 203 -6.51 27.67 -18.30
C GLN A 203 -5.81 28.44 -17.17
N PRO A 204 -4.57 28.92 -17.40
CA PRO A 204 -3.74 29.57 -16.40
C PRO A 204 -4.31 30.89 -15.88
#